data_AF-A0A061NK66-F1
#
_entry.id   AF-A0A061NK66-F1
#
_cell.length_a   1.000
_cell.length_b   1.000
_cell.length_c   1.000
_cell.angle_alpha   90.00
_cell.angle_beta   90.00
_cell.angle_gamma   90.00
#
_symmetry.space_group_name_H-M   'P 1'
#
loop_
_entity.id
_entity.type
_entity.pdbx_description
1 polymer ?
#
loop_
_entity_poly.entity_id
_entity_poly.type
_entity_poly.pdbx_seq_one_letter_code
_entity_poly.pdbx_strand_id
1 'polypeptide(L)'
;MALGVIAIIVALGVYLNLDRVHEAEMPILLLAHEFNPIVGFFMAIGLLMMIYSTAATSLYTFLVRFFAPNTNAYRGAVVVACLLGLGFGFIGFVDLVNTVYPLLGYIGFIVIVSLIINIVRRPKQKVV
;
A
#
# COMPACT_ATOMS: atom_id res chain seq x y z
N MET A 1 16.84 6.40 9.05
CA MET A 1 16.76 7.80 9.55
C MET A 1 16.41 8.79 8.43
N ALA A 2 17.08 8.75 7.28
CA ALA A 2 16.75 9.61 6.12
C ALA A 2 15.26 9.55 5.70
N LEU A 3 14.68 8.34 5.61
CA LEU A 3 13.25 8.16 5.28
C LEU A 3 12.29 8.85 6.26
N GLY A 4 12.60 8.81 7.56
CA GLY A 4 11.76 9.45 8.58
C GLY A 4 11.81 10.97 8.49
N VAL A 5 12.99 11.54 8.22
CA VAL A 5 13.15 12.98 8.01
C VAL A 5 12.38 13.43 6.77
N ILE A 6 12.49 12.69 5.66
CA ILE A 6 11.73 12.97 4.43
C ILE A 6 10.22 12.88 4.69
N ALA A 7 9.75 11.87 5.42
CA ALA A 7 8.34 11.73 5.76
C ALA A 7 7.81 12.92 6.59
N ILE A 8 8.60 13.42 7.55
CA ILE A 8 8.25 14.61 8.34
C ILE A 8 8.18 15.86 7.45
N ILE A 9 9.14 16.04 6.54
CA ILE A 9 9.15 17.17 5.60
C ILE A 9 7.91 17.12 4.69
N VAL A 10 7.56 15.95 4.16
CA VAL A 10 6.37 15.75 3.33
C VAL A 10 5.09 16.04 4.13
N ALA A 11 4.98 15.52 5.35
CA ALA A 11 3.83 15.75 6.22
C ALA A 11 3.65 17.24 6.55
N LEU A 12 4.74 17.96 6.84
CA LEU A 12 4.72 19.40 7.05
C LEU A 12 4.33 20.15 5.77
N GLY A 13 4.86 19.76 4.61
CA GLY A 13 4.52 20.36 3.32
C GLY A 13 3.04 20.23 2.96
N VAL A 14 2.43 19.08 3.25
CA VAL A 14 0.98 18.84 3.08
C VAL A 14 0.19 19.66 4.12
N TYR A 15 0.64 19.69 5.38
CA TYR A 15 -0.04 20.43 6.45
C TYR A 15 -0.04 21.95 6.21
N LEU A 16 1.04 22.53 5.68
CA LEU A 16 1.12 23.95 5.37
C LEU A 16 0.23 24.37 4.18
N ASN A 17 -0.14 23.42 3.32
CA ASN A 17 -1.00 23.65 2.16
C ASN A 17 -2.37 22.97 2.31
N LEU A 18 -2.79 22.68 3.56
CA LEU A 18 -3.98 21.90 3.86
C LEU A 18 -5.21 22.42 3.10
N ASP A 19 -5.40 23.74 3.09
CA ASP A 19 -6.53 24.40 2.43
C ASP A 19 -6.69 24.07 0.94
N ARG A 20 -5.60 23.70 0.26
CA ARG A 20 -5.60 23.34 -1.18
C ARG A 20 -5.54 21.84 -1.44
N VAL A 21 -4.95 21.09 -0.51
CA VAL A 21 -4.68 19.65 -0.72
C VAL A 21 -5.66 18.73 0.01
N HIS A 22 -6.55 19.26 0.86
CA HIS A 22 -7.49 18.44 1.62
C HIS A 22 -8.51 17.71 0.74
N GLU A 23 -8.89 18.30 -0.38
CA GLU A 23 -9.81 17.69 -1.36
C GLU A 23 -9.08 16.86 -2.43
N ALA A 24 -7.74 16.89 -2.43
CA ALA A 24 -6.94 16.20 -3.42
C ALA A 24 -6.76 14.73 -3.03
N GLU A 25 -7.09 13.82 -3.95
CA GLU A 25 -6.90 12.38 -3.73
C GLU A 25 -5.41 12.01 -3.57
N MET A 26 -4.53 12.78 -4.21
CA MET A 26 -3.07 12.60 -4.18
C MET A 26 -2.36 13.92 -3.89
N PRO A 27 -2.35 14.38 -2.63
CA PRO A 27 -1.83 15.70 -2.21
C PRO A 27 -0.42 16.01 -2.74
N ILE A 28 0.48 15.02 -2.68
CA ILE A 28 1.88 15.17 -3.08
C ILE A 28 2.00 15.34 -4.60
N LEU A 29 1.16 14.66 -5.37
CA LEU A 29 1.15 14.79 -6.82
C LEU A 29 0.58 16.16 -7.24
N LEU A 30 -0.46 16.63 -6.55
CA LEU A 30 -1.03 17.97 -6.78
C LEU A 30 0.02 19.05 -6.51
N LEU A 31 0.70 18.99 -5.35
CA LEU A 31 1.79 19.90 -5.00
C LEU A 31 2.91 19.91 -6.06
N ALA A 32 3.29 18.73 -6.56
CA ALA A 32 4.30 18.61 -7.61
C ALA A 32 3.85 19.24 -8.94
N HIS A 33 2.58 19.05 -9.30
CA HIS A 33 2.01 19.63 -10.52
C HIS A 33 1.89 21.16 -10.42
N GLU A 34 1.49 21.71 -9.26
CA GLU A 34 1.42 23.15 -9.05
C GLU A 34 2.79 23.83 -9.12
N PHE A 35 3.85 23.16 -8.62
CA PHE A 35 5.21 23.67 -8.72
C PHE A 35 5.70 23.73 -10.17
N ASN A 36 5.57 22.63 -10.92
CA ASN A 36 5.85 22.57 -12.34
C ASN A 36 5.11 21.39 -12.99
N PRO A 37 4.29 21.59 -14.03
CA PRO A 37 3.52 20.51 -14.67
C PRO A 37 4.40 19.38 -15.22
N ILE A 38 5.63 19.66 -15.64
CA ILE A 38 6.57 18.65 -16.12
C ILE A 38 6.98 17.73 -14.96
N VAL A 39 7.25 18.29 -13.79
CA VAL A 39 7.61 17.53 -12.59
C VAL A 39 6.42 16.70 -12.11
N GLY A 40 5.21 17.27 -12.14
CA GLY A 40 3.97 16.53 -11.88
C GLY A 40 3.78 15.33 -12.80
N PHE A 41 4.06 15.47 -14.09
CA PHE A 41 3.97 14.38 -15.06
C PHE A 41 4.96 13.23 -14.76
N PHE A 42 6.24 13.55 -14.51
CA PHE A 42 7.22 12.53 -14.14
C PHE A 42 6.91 11.86 -12.79
N MET A 43 6.38 12.63 -11.84
CA MET A 43 5.91 12.09 -10.55
C MET A 43 4.74 11.13 -10.73
N ALA A 44 3.76 11.45 -11.59
CA ALA A 44 2.64 10.56 -11.89
C ALA A 44 3.13 9.21 -12.47
N ILE A 45 4.08 9.24 -13.41
CA ILE A 45 4.69 8.04 -13.97
C ILE A 45 5.43 7.25 -12.87
N GLY A 46 6.21 7.93 -12.03
CA GLY A 46 6.94 7.31 -10.92
C GLY A 46 6.00 6.63 -9.91
N LEU A 47 4.91 7.30 -9.54
CA LEU A 47 3.86 6.74 -8.66
C LEU A 47 3.21 5.51 -9.29
N LEU A 48 2.88 5.55 -10.58
CA LEU A 48 2.31 4.41 -11.29
C LEU A 48 3.26 3.21 -11.29
N MET A 49 4.55 3.43 -11.57
CA MET A 49 5.57 2.37 -11.50
C MET A 49 5.71 1.80 -10.08
N MET A 50 5.68 2.66 -9.05
CA MET A 50 5.78 2.24 -7.65
C MET A 50 4.58 1.37 -7.23
N ILE A 51 3.36 1.83 -7.53
CA ILE A 51 2.13 1.10 -7.25
C ILE A 51 2.13 -0.24 -7.98
N TYR A 52 2.50 -0.26 -9.25
CA TYR A 52 2.58 -1.50 -10.04
C TYR A 52 3.57 -2.49 -9.43
N SER A 53 4.78 -2.02 -9.06
CA SER A 53 5.81 -2.87 -8.45
C SER A 53 5.34 -3.48 -7.13
N THR A 54 4.71 -2.68 -6.26
CA THR A 54 4.13 -3.19 -5.00
C THR A 54 2.99 -4.17 -5.25
N ALA A 55 2.03 -3.83 -6.12
CA ALA A 55 0.90 -4.68 -6.43
C ALA A 55 1.32 -6.02 -7.05
N ALA A 56 2.25 -6.00 -8.00
CA ALA A 56 2.78 -7.22 -8.64
C ALA A 56 3.48 -8.14 -7.61
N THR A 57 4.31 -7.56 -6.74
CA THR A 57 5.01 -8.32 -5.67
C THR A 57 4.03 -8.91 -4.66
N SER A 58 3.05 -8.13 -4.21
CA SER A 58 2.03 -8.57 -3.26
C SER A 58 1.12 -9.64 -3.85
N LEU A 59 0.68 -9.48 -5.09
CA LEU A 59 -0.15 -10.47 -5.79
C LEU A 59 0.59 -11.79 -5.97
N TYR A 60 1.85 -11.72 -6.41
CA TYR A 60 2.70 -12.91 -6.53
C TYR A 60 2.82 -13.65 -5.20
N THR A 61 3.21 -12.93 -4.14
CA THR A 61 3.41 -13.50 -2.79
C THR A 61 2.13 -14.11 -2.22
N PHE A 62 0.98 -13.47 -2.49
CA PHE A 62 -0.32 -13.98 -2.06
C PHE A 62 -0.70 -15.26 -2.80
N LEU A 63 -0.55 -15.29 -4.13
CA LEU A 63 -0.99 -16.41 -4.95
C LEU A 63 -0.14 -17.67 -4.74
N VAL A 64 1.17 -17.54 -4.59
CA VAL A 64 2.06 -18.70 -4.36
C VAL A 64 1.80 -19.40 -3.02
N ARG A 65 1.10 -18.75 -2.08
CA ARG A 65 0.66 -19.38 -0.83
C ARG A 65 -0.48 -20.39 -1.03
N PHE A 66 -1.28 -20.22 -2.09
CA PHE A 66 -2.45 -21.06 -2.35
C PHE A 66 -2.28 -21.95 -3.60
N PHE A 67 -1.53 -21.49 -4.60
CA PHE A 67 -1.35 -22.17 -5.88
C PHE A 67 0.13 -22.42 -6.17
N ALA A 68 0.46 -23.64 -6.61
CA ALA A 68 1.83 -23.96 -7.01
C ALA A 68 2.27 -23.08 -8.20
N PRO A 69 3.51 -22.55 -8.20
CA PRO A 69 4.04 -21.77 -9.31
C PRO A 69 3.96 -22.55 -10.62
N ASN A 70 3.66 -21.86 -11.73
CA ASN A 70 3.64 -22.43 -13.08
C ASN A 70 2.53 -23.45 -13.38
N THR A 71 1.43 -23.45 -12.61
CA THR A 71 0.22 -24.22 -12.91
C THR A 71 -0.83 -23.40 -13.67
N ASN A 72 -1.70 -24.06 -14.43
CA ASN A 72 -2.83 -23.41 -15.10
C ASN A 72 -3.77 -22.70 -14.11
N ALA A 73 -3.89 -23.24 -12.89
CA ALA A 73 -4.64 -22.64 -11.80
C ALA A 73 -4.03 -21.28 -11.34
N TYR A 74 -2.70 -21.18 -11.25
CA TYR A 74 -2.02 -19.92 -10.93
C TYR A 74 -2.32 -18.84 -11.97
N ARG A 75 -2.23 -19.17 -13.26
CA ARG A 75 -2.55 -18.23 -14.35
C ARG A 75 -4.00 -17.73 -14.27
N GLY A 76 -4.95 -18.64 -14.03
CA GLY A 76 -6.36 -18.27 -13.83
C GLY A 76 -6.56 -17.35 -12.62
N ALA A 77 -5.91 -17.65 -11.50
CA ALA A 77 -6.00 -16.85 -10.28
C ALA A 77 -5.42 -15.43 -10.46
N VAL A 78 -4.31 -15.28 -11.19
CA VAL A 78 -3.76 -13.95 -11.56
C VAL A 78 -4.77 -13.13 -12.35
N VAL A 79 -5.38 -13.72 -13.39
CA VAL A 79 -6.35 -13.01 -14.23
C VAL A 79 -7.57 -12.57 -13.42
N VAL A 80 -8.12 -13.46 -12.58
CA VAL A 80 -9.25 -13.13 -11.72
C VAL A 80 -8.88 -12.01 -10.72
N ALA A 81 -7.71 -12.08 -10.10
CA ALA A 81 -7.25 -11.05 -9.17
C ALA A 81 -7.04 -9.69 -9.86
N CYS A 82 -6.50 -9.67 -11.08
CA CYS A 82 -6.37 -8.45 -11.87
C CYS A 82 -7.75 -7.87 -12.24
N LEU A 83 -8.72 -8.71 -12.61
CA LEU A 83 -10.10 -8.26 -12.89
C LEU A 83 -10.77 -7.68 -11.63
N LEU A 84 -10.58 -8.32 -10.48
CA LEU A 84 -11.07 -7.79 -9.21
C LEU A 84 -10.39 -6.46 -8.87
N GLY A 85 -9.07 -6.37 -9.01
CA GLY A 85 -8.30 -5.14 -8.80
C GLY A 85 -8.76 -4.00 -9.71
N LEU A 86 -9.04 -4.28 -10.98
CA LEU A 86 -9.64 -3.33 -11.91
C LEU A 86 -11.03 -2.89 -11.43
N GLY A 87 -11.84 -3.83 -10.94
CA GLY A 87 -13.15 -3.56 -10.33
C GLY A 87 -13.08 -2.60 -9.14
N PHE A 88 -12.10 -2.78 -8.25
CA PHE A 88 -11.86 -1.89 -7.12
C PHE A 88 -11.44 -0.48 -7.55
N GLY A 89 -10.81 -0.33 -8.72
CA GLY A 89 -10.42 0.97 -9.26
C GLY A 89 -11.60 1.91 -9.54
N PHE A 90 -12.82 1.38 -9.71
CA PHE A 90 -14.03 2.19 -9.95
C PHE A 90 -14.67 2.77 -8.68
N ILE A 91 -14.26 2.33 -7.49
CA ILE A 91 -14.85 2.74 -6.20
C ILE A 91 -14.34 4.13 -5.76
N GLY A 92 -13.32 4.68 -6.44
CA GLY A 92 -12.66 5.93 -6.05
C GLY A 92 -11.45 5.67 -5.14
N PHE A 93 -10.33 6.35 -5.41
CA PHE A 93 -9.06 6.08 -4.73
C PHE A 93 -9.13 6.40 -3.23
N VAL A 94 -9.74 7.54 -2.87
CA VAL A 94 -9.84 8.02 -1.49
C VAL A 94 -10.67 7.06 -0.63
N ASP A 95 -11.83 6.63 -1.11
CA ASP A 95 -12.72 5.71 -0.39
C ASP A 95 -12.06 4.34 -0.19
N LEU A 96 -11.36 3.85 -1.23
CA LEU A 96 -10.61 2.60 -1.15
C LEU A 96 -9.51 2.69 -0.07
N VAL A 97 -8.71 3.75 -0.09
CA VAL A 97 -7.62 3.98 0.88
C VAL A 97 -8.15 4.13 2.31
N ASN A 98 -9.22 4.92 2.49
CA ASN A 98 -9.86 5.16 3.78
C ASN A 98 -10.53 3.91 4.36
N THR A 99 -10.86 2.92 3.52
CA THR A 99 -11.43 1.65 3.99
C THR A 99 -10.34 0.60 4.22
N VAL A 100 -9.45 0.43 3.24
CA VAL A 100 -8.46 -0.66 3.22
C VAL A 100 -7.34 -0.44 4.22
N TYR A 101 -6.79 0.78 4.35
CA TYR A 101 -5.68 1.01 5.29
C TYR A 101 -6.08 0.86 6.76
N PRO A 102 -7.23 1.38 7.24
CA PRO A 102 -7.67 1.08 8.60
C PRO A 102 -7.95 -0.40 8.83
N LEU A 103 -8.58 -1.09 7.86
CA LEU A 103 -8.85 -2.53 7.96
C LEU A 103 -7.56 -3.34 8.11
N LEU A 104 -6.55 -3.06 7.27
CA LEU A 104 -5.22 -3.68 7.37
C LEU A 104 -4.55 -3.36 8.70
N GLY A 105 -4.72 -2.13 9.21
CA GLY A 105 -4.26 -1.73 10.53
C GLY A 105 -4.86 -2.57 11.66
N TYR A 106 -6.18 -2.80 11.63
CA TYR A 106 -6.86 -3.63 12.63
C TYR A 106 -6.40 -5.10 12.57
N ILE A 107 -6.26 -5.68 11.37
CA ILE A 107 -5.73 -7.05 11.20
C ILE A 107 -4.30 -7.12 11.73
N GLY A 108 -3.45 -6.17 11.36
CA GLY A 108 -2.08 -6.07 11.84
C GLY A 108 -2.00 -5.96 13.36
N PHE A 109 -2.87 -5.16 13.97
CA PHE A 109 -2.96 -5.01 15.41
C PHE A 109 -3.33 -6.34 16.09
N ILE A 110 -4.32 -7.08 15.57
CA ILE A 110 -4.69 -8.40 16.08
C ILE A 110 -3.50 -9.37 16.00
N VAL A 111 -2.75 -9.38 14.90
CA VAL A 111 -1.57 -10.24 14.74
C VAL A 111 -0.47 -9.86 15.73
N ILE A 112 -0.18 -8.57 15.89
CA ILE A 112 0.83 -8.08 16.85
C ILE A 112 0.45 -8.47 18.28
N VAL A 113 -0.80 -8.22 18.70
CA VAL A 113 -1.29 -8.63 20.02
C VAL A 113 -1.18 -10.14 20.22
N SER A 114 -1.56 -10.92 19.21
CA SER A 114 -1.45 -12.39 19.25
C SER A 114 0.00 -12.86 19.38
N LEU A 115 0.94 -12.21 18.70
CA LEU A 115 2.37 -12.48 18.80
C LEU A 115 2.93 -12.11 20.18
N ILE A 116 2.55 -10.95 20.72
CA ILE A 116 2.95 -10.53 22.08
C ILE A 116 2.46 -11.55 23.10
N ILE A 117 1.19 -11.97 23.02
CA ILE A 117 0.63 -13.02 23.88
C ILE A 117 1.42 -14.32 23.74
N ASN A 118 1.76 -14.73 22.50
CA ASN A 118 2.54 -15.95 22.26
C ASN A 118 3.95 -15.88 22.87
N ILE A 119 4.65 -14.75 22.68
CA ILE A 119 6.00 -14.52 23.21
C ILE A 119 5.98 -14.52 24.75
N VAL A 120 5.04 -13.82 25.38
CA VAL A 120 4.90 -13.79 26.84
C VAL A 120 4.52 -15.15 27.41
N ARG A 121 3.73 -15.96 26.68
CA ARG A 121 3.37 -17.33 27.07
C ARG A 121 4.46 -18.38 26.80
N ARG A 122 5.45 -18.11 25.94
CA ARG A 122 6.55 -19.06 25.61
C ARG A 122 7.94 -18.51 25.97
N PRO A 123 8.30 -18.37 27.26
CA PRO A 123 9.66 -17.97 27.63
C PRO A 123 10.74 -19.05 27.36
N LYS A 124 10.40 -20.32 27.06
CA LYS A 124 11.38 -21.38 26.71
C LYS A 124 10.77 -22.49 25.85
N GLN A 125 10.84 -22.39 24.53
CA GLN A 125 10.75 -23.58 23.68
C GLN A 125 12.07 -23.68 22.93
N LYS A 126 12.95 -24.56 23.43
CA LYS A 126 14.21 -24.94 22.79
C LYS A 126 13.89 -25.40 21.38
N VAL A 127 14.37 -24.66 20.40
CA VAL A 127 14.52 -25.13 19.02
C VAL A 127 15.62 -26.20 19.09
N VAL A 128 15.22 -27.46 18.96
CA VAL A 128 16.12 -28.61 18.71
C VAL A 128 16.05 -28.88 17.21
#